data_AF-A0A2C5YW56-F1
#
_entry.id   AF-A0A2C5YW56-F1
#
_cell.length_a   1.000
_cell.length_b   1.000
_cell.length_c   1.000
_cell.angle_alpha   90.00
_cell.angle_beta   90.00
_cell.angle_gamma   90.00
#
_symmetry.space_group_name_H-M   'P 1'
#
loop_
_entity.id
_entity.type
_entity.pdbx_description
1 polymer ?
#
loop_
_entity_poly.entity_id
_entity_poly.type
_entity_poly.pdbx_seq_one_letter_code
_entity_poly.pdbx_strand_id
1 'polypeptide(L)'
;MDPDHGHTLMASAYLMANAPPQAYTSRSAMTPDPSWRRILQPETCRRRREASPVVRWSAPAISLASLHGLAQSLNPMGDVELTPVQAWFELAARYPAERLVRAEVLNALLARFCGLVRCVAYGAAVERGAFESVAVGVLGPAELD
;
A
#
# COMPACT_ATOMS: atom_id res chain seq x y z
N MET A 1 8.22 -13.63 -13.66
CA MET A 1 8.11 -12.20 -13.27
C MET A 1 9.45 -11.57 -13.53
N ASP A 2 9.49 -10.56 -14.40
CA ASP A 2 10.69 -9.79 -14.66
C ASP A 2 10.91 -8.80 -13.50
N PRO A 3 12.00 -8.91 -12.72
CA PRO A 3 12.25 -8.08 -11.54
C PRO A 3 12.44 -6.59 -11.87
N ASP A 4 12.72 -6.24 -13.13
CA ASP A 4 13.01 -4.86 -13.55
C ASP A 4 11.74 -4.05 -13.88
N HIS A 5 10.62 -4.71 -14.15
CA HIS A 5 9.37 -4.05 -14.56
C HIS A 5 8.38 -3.78 -13.41
N GLY A 6 8.62 -4.34 -12.23
CA GLY A 6 7.71 -4.20 -11.08
C GLY A 6 7.64 -2.77 -10.51
N HIS A 7 8.72 -1.99 -10.65
CA HIS A 7 8.78 -0.62 -10.13
C HIS A 7 7.93 0.37 -10.91
N THR A 8 7.78 0.19 -12.22
CA THR A 8 7.03 1.08 -13.11
C THR A 8 5.55 1.17 -12.73
N LEU A 9 5.03 0.14 -12.07
CA LEU A 9 3.62 0.05 -11.70
C LEU A 9 3.36 0.45 -10.23
N MET A 10 4.36 0.94 -9.50
CA MET A 10 4.15 1.46 -8.15
C MET A 10 3.63 2.91 -8.17
N ALA A 11 2.77 3.26 -7.21
CA ALA A 11 2.37 4.65 -6.98
C ALA A 11 3.57 5.59 -6.73
N SER A 12 4.67 5.07 -6.17
CA SER A 12 5.91 5.82 -6.00
C SER A 12 6.53 6.25 -7.33
N ALA A 13 6.45 5.45 -8.39
CA ALA A 13 6.95 5.82 -9.72
C ALA A 13 6.20 7.05 -10.26
N TYR A 14 4.88 7.11 -10.05
CA TYR A 14 4.06 8.27 -10.44
C TYR A 14 4.47 9.54 -9.68
N LEU A 15 4.78 9.44 -8.38
CA LEU A 15 5.24 10.58 -7.58
C LEU A 15 6.66 11.03 -7.91
N MET A 16 7.51 10.10 -8.35
CA MET A 16 8.90 10.35 -8.74
C MET A 16 9.04 10.84 -10.19
N ALA A 17 7.97 10.78 -11.01
CA ALA A 17 7.99 11.17 -12.42
C ALA A 17 8.50 12.60 -12.66
N ASN A 18 8.18 13.53 -11.75
CA ASN A 18 8.62 14.92 -11.81
C ASN A 18 9.77 15.24 -10.83
N ALA A 19 10.43 14.22 -10.28
CA ALA A 19 11.51 14.44 -9.34
C ALA A 19 12.74 15.05 -10.05
N PRO A 20 13.38 16.08 -9.47
CA PRO A 20 14.57 16.67 -10.06
C PRO A 20 15.73 15.66 -10.01
N PRO A 21 16.74 15.78 -10.90
CA PRO A 21 17.92 14.90 -10.92
C PRO A 21 18.59 14.75 -9.55
N GLN A 22 18.55 15.80 -8.73
CA GLN A 22 19.09 15.85 -7.36
C GLN A 22 18.45 14.81 -6.42
N ALA A 23 17.19 14.43 -6.65
CA ALA A 23 16.51 13.38 -5.89
C ALA A 23 17.16 12.00 -6.09
N TYR A 24 17.84 11.81 -7.23
CA TYR A 24 18.52 10.57 -7.58
C TYR A 24 20.01 10.62 -7.24
N THR A 25 20.66 11.79 -7.32
CA THR A 25 22.11 11.93 -7.09
C THR A 25 22.50 12.17 -5.63
N SER A 26 21.62 12.75 -4.80
CA SER A 26 21.86 12.95 -3.36
C SER A 26 22.01 11.64 -2.58
N ARG A 27 21.64 10.51 -3.20
CA ARG A 27 21.86 9.16 -2.70
C ARG A 27 23.12 8.54 -3.32
N SER A 28 24.29 9.13 -3.04
CA SER A 28 25.54 8.40 -3.29
C SER A 28 25.56 7.13 -2.43
N ALA A 29 25.54 5.99 -3.12
CA ALA A 29 25.75 4.63 -2.60
C ALA A 29 24.84 4.18 -1.43
N MET A 30 23.54 3.99 -1.68
CA MET A 30 22.83 2.91 -0.98
C MET A 30 23.25 1.58 -1.61
N THR A 31 24.48 1.15 -1.35
CA THR A 31 24.83 -0.27 -1.51
C THR A 31 23.86 -1.06 -0.62
N PRO A 32 23.11 -2.02 -1.16
CA PRO A 32 22.22 -2.84 -0.35
C PRO A 32 23.09 -3.68 0.59
N ASP A 33 23.28 -3.20 1.81
CA ASP A 33 23.79 -4.01 2.90
C ASP A 33 22.74 -5.11 3.14
N PRO A 34 23.11 -6.41 3.14
CA PRO A 34 22.20 -7.51 3.48
C PRO A 34 21.54 -7.35 4.87
N SER A 35 21.98 -6.39 5.69
CA SER A 35 21.32 -5.94 6.91
C SER A 35 20.04 -5.11 6.70
N TRP A 36 19.36 -5.17 5.54
CA TRP A 36 18.05 -4.52 5.34
C TRP A 36 17.03 -4.81 6.46
N ARG A 37 17.14 -5.97 7.12
CA ARG A 37 16.36 -6.31 8.32
C ARG A 37 16.57 -5.35 9.48
N ARG A 38 17.78 -4.81 9.64
CA ARG A 38 18.12 -3.77 10.62
C ARG A 38 17.45 -2.44 10.24
N ILE A 39 17.27 -2.15 8.95
CA ILE A 39 16.58 -0.94 8.47
C ILE A 39 15.11 -0.95 8.91
N LEU A 40 14.45 -2.11 8.95
CA LEU A 40 13.07 -2.24 9.41
C LEU A 40 12.89 -2.02 10.93
N GLN A 41 13.96 -1.85 11.71
CA GLN A 41 13.82 -1.48 13.11
C GLN A 41 13.34 -0.01 13.21
N PRO A 42 12.35 0.30 14.08
CA PRO A 42 11.75 1.64 14.15
C PRO A 42 12.78 2.76 14.40
N GLU A 43 13.76 2.50 15.27
CA GLU A 43 14.76 3.50 15.67
C GLU A 43 15.75 3.85 14.55
N THR A 44 16.20 2.85 13.80
CA THR A 44 17.10 3.03 12.65
C THR A 44 16.40 3.69 11.47
N CYS A 45 15.12 3.37 11.25
CA CYS A 45 14.26 4.04 10.28
C CYS A 45 14.17 5.54 10.57
N ARG A 46 13.89 5.89 11.84
CA ARG A 46 13.79 7.27 12.30
C ARG A 46 15.11 8.03 12.12
N ARG A 47 16.22 7.47 12.62
CA ARG A 47 17.54 8.12 12.54
C ARG A 47 17.99 8.36 11.10
N ARG A 48 17.71 7.41 10.19
CA ARG A 48 18.00 7.57 8.75
C ARG A 48 17.13 8.65 8.12
N ARG A 49 15.86 8.76 8.51
CA ARG A 49 14.96 9.80 8.02
C ARG A 49 15.45 11.19 8.43
N GLU A 50 15.88 11.34 9.67
CA GLU A 50 16.42 12.61 10.22
C GLU A 50 17.75 13.01 9.56
N ALA A 51 18.60 12.04 9.22
CA ALA A 51 19.89 12.30 8.55
C ALA A 51 19.80 12.43 7.02
N SER A 52 18.65 12.16 6.41
CA SER A 52 18.51 12.19 4.95
C SER A 52 18.33 13.62 4.44
N PRO A 53 19.02 14.02 3.35
CA PRO A 53 18.81 15.33 2.76
C PRO A 53 17.35 15.47 2.31
N VAL A 54 16.71 16.56 2.70
CA VAL A 54 15.32 16.84 2.34
C VAL A 54 15.28 17.43 0.94
N VAL A 55 14.97 16.61 -0.05
CA VAL A 55 14.69 17.06 -1.42
C VAL A 55 13.18 17.27 -1.56
N ARG A 56 12.76 18.43 -2.09
CA ARG A 56 11.35 18.79 -2.30
C ARG A 56 11.10 19.05 -3.77
N TRP A 57 9.99 18.55 -4.28
CA TRP A 57 9.51 18.83 -5.63
C TRP A 57 7.98 18.79 -5.67
N SER A 58 7.41 19.40 -6.70
CA SER A 58 5.97 19.28 -6.97
C SER A 58 5.71 17.90 -7.59
N ALA A 59 5.12 17.00 -6.81
CA ALA A 59 4.66 15.71 -7.31
C ALA A 59 3.21 15.85 -7.83
N PRO A 60 2.82 15.08 -8.86
CA PRO A 60 1.43 15.01 -9.27
C PRO A 60 0.54 14.64 -8.07
N ALA A 61 -0.60 15.31 -7.93
CA ALA A 61 -1.61 14.91 -6.95
C ALA A 61 -2.09 13.49 -7.31
N ILE A 62 -2.11 12.60 -6.33
CA ILE A 62 -2.63 11.25 -6.49
C ILE A 62 -4.01 11.17 -5.83
N SER A 63 -5.03 10.92 -6.63
CA SER A 63 -6.40 10.72 -6.12
C SER A 63 -6.61 9.26 -5.73
N LEU A 64 -7.57 9.00 -4.84
CA LEU A 64 -7.99 7.63 -4.51
C LEU A 64 -8.49 6.88 -5.75
N ALA A 65 -9.17 7.56 -6.68
CA ALA A 65 -9.61 6.97 -7.94
C ALA A 65 -8.42 6.56 -8.83
N SER A 66 -7.38 7.39 -8.92
CA SER A 66 -6.16 7.07 -9.65
C SER A 66 -5.41 5.89 -9.02
N LEU A 67 -5.35 5.83 -7.68
CA LEU A 67 -4.79 4.69 -6.95
C LEU A 67 -5.57 3.40 -7.21
N HIS A 68 -6.89 3.48 -7.23
CA HIS A 68 -7.75 2.33 -7.50
C HIS A 68 -7.56 1.82 -8.93
N GLY A 69 -7.53 2.71 -9.93
CA GLY A 69 -7.26 2.34 -11.32
C GLY A 69 -5.88 1.69 -11.50
N LEU A 70 -4.85 2.19 -10.81
CA LEU A 70 -3.53 1.58 -10.80
C LEU A 70 -3.53 0.19 -10.13
N ALA A 71 -4.27 0.03 -9.04
CA ALA A 71 -4.40 -1.26 -8.38
C ALA A 71 -5.13 -2.30 -9.25
N GLN A 72 -6.17 -1.87 -9.97
CA GLN A 72 -6.88 -2.72 -10.94
C GLN A 72 -6.00 -3.11 -12.13
N SER A 73 -5.14 -2.22 -12.64
CA SER A 73 -4.25 -2.59 -13.75
C SER A 73 -3.19 -3.62 -13.33
N LEU A 74 -2.74 -3.56 -12.08
CA LEU A 74 -1.80 -4.51 -11.48
C LEU A 74 -2.41 -5.89 -11.23
N ASN A 75 -3.69 -5.90 -10.87
CA ASN A 75 -4.41 -7.11 -10.49
C ASN A 75 -5.84 -7.05 -11.04
N PRO A 76 -6.02 -7.35 -12.35
CA PRO A 76 -7.27 -7.07 -13.07
C PRO A 76 -8.45 -7.91 -12.63
N MET A 77 -8.18 -9.15 -12.24
CA MET A 77 -9.20 -10.10 -11.82
C MET A 77 -9.42 -10.05 -10.30
N GLY A 78 -8.38 -9.80 -9.51
CA GLY A 78 -8.50 -9.74 -8.06
C GLY A 78 -8.96 -11.05 -7.40
N ASP A 79 -9.10 -12.15 -8.15
CA ASP A 79 -9.75 -13.38 -7.69
C ASP A 79 -8.94 -14.12 -6.62
N VAL A 80 -7.61 -13.96 -6.63
CA VAL A 80 -6.71 -14.70 -5.72
C VAL A 80 -6.20 -13.80 -4.58
N GLU A 81 -5.79 -12.59 -4.91
CA GLU A 81 -5.28 -11.62 -3.95
C GLU A 81 -5.91 -10.24 -4.23
N LEU A 82 -5.85 -9.37 -3.22
CA LEU A 82 -6.32 -8.00 -3.27
C LEU A 82 -5.25 -7.06 -2.77
N THR A 83 -5.07 -5.93 -3.44
CA THR A 83 -4.31 -4.83 -2.87
C THR A 83 -5.14 -4.11 -1.79
N PRO A 84 -4.52 -3.43 -0.81
CA PRO A 84 -5.25 -2.67 0.20
C PRO A 84 -6.21 -1.62 -0.37
N VAL A 85 -5.87 -1.01 -1.51
CA VAL A 85 -6.74 -0.04 -2.18
C VAL A 85 -7.97 -0.75 -2.76
N GLN A 86 -7.79 -1.87 -3.47
CA GLN A 86 -8.93 -2.67 -3.97
C GLN A 86 -9.82 -3.14 -2.82
N ALA A 87 -9.23 -3.65 -1.73
CA ALA A 87 -9.96 -4.07 -0.54
C ALA A 87 -10.82 -2.93 0.04
N TRP A 88 -10.30 -1.71 0.12
CA TRP A 88 -11.06 -0.54 0.57
C TRP A 88 -12.27 -0.25 -0.33
N PHE A 89 -12.08 -0.24 -1.65
CA PHE A 89 -13.17 0.02 -2.59
C PHE A 89 -14.21 -1.11 -2.60
N GLU A 90 -13.80 -2.37 -2.43
CA GLU A 90 -14.73 -3.50 -2.27
C GLU A 90 -15.53 -3.41 -0.96
N LEU A 91 -14.93 -2.92 0.13
CA LEU A 91 -15.67 -2.65 1.36
C LEU A 91 -16.66 -1.50 1.16
N ALA A 92 -16.20 -0.38 0.58
CA ALA A 92 -17.02 0.80 0.33
C ALA A 92 -18.20 0.55 -0.62
N ALA A 93 -18.08 -0.44 -1.51
CA ALA A 93 -19.18 -0.86 -2.38
C ALA A 93 -20.22 -1.76 -1.70
N ARG A 94 -19.88 -2.39 -0.56
CA ARG A 94 -20.72 -3.40 0.12
C ARG A 94 -21.32 -2.94 1.44
N TYR A 95 -20.80 -1.85 2.01
CA TYR A 95 -21.21 -1.35 3.31
C TYR A 95 -21.33 0.17 3.30
N PRO A 96 -22.29 0.74 4.06
CA PRO A 96 -22.42 2.19 4.20
C PRO A 96 -21.12 2.84 4.68
N ALA A 97 -20.77 3.98 4.09
CA ALA A 97 -19.55 4.70 4.41
C ALA A 97 -19.50 5.08 5.90
N GLU A 98 -20.64 5.48 6.47
CA GLU A 98 -20.78 5.86 7.88
C GLU A 98 -20.41 4.71 8.81
N ARG A 99 -20.68 3.46 8.40
CA ARG A 99 -20.32 2.28 9.17
C ARG A 99 -18.83 1.98 9.06
N LEU A 100 -18.26 2.08 7.86
CA LEU A 100 -16.86 1.78 7.60
C LEU A 100 -15.90 2.76 8.27
N VAL A 101 -16.27 4.03 8.41
CA VAL A 101 -15.41 5.07 9.01
C VAL A 101 -15.49 5.15 10.54
N ARG A 102 -16.37 4.35 11.17
CA ARG A 102 -16.43 4.25 12.64
C ARG A 102 -15.11 3.74 13.19
N ALA A 103 -14.58 4.41 14.21
CA ALA A 103 -13.25 4.13 14.75
C ALA A 103 -13.12 2.69 15.23
N GLU A 104 -14.14 2.15 15.88
CA GLU A 104 -14.22 0.76 16.35
C GLU A 104 -14.19 -0.25 15.21
N VAL A 105 -14.83 0.06 14.08
CA VAL A 105 -14.84 -0.79 12.88
C VAL A 105 -13.47 -0.75 12.21
N LEU A 106 -12.91 0.44 11.99
CA LEU A 106 -11.57 0.60 11.43
C LEU A 106 -10.52 -0.10 12.28
N ASN A 107 -10.56 0.07 13.61
CA ASN A 107 -9.62 -0.58 14.53
C ASN A 107 -9.75 -2.11 14.50
N ALA A 108 -10.98 -2.64 14.46
CA ALA A 108 -11.21 -4.08 14.36
C ALA A 108 -10.70 -4.64 13.02
N LEU A 109 -10.96 -3.95 11.90
CA LEU A 109 -10.43 -4.33 10.59
C LEU A 109 -8.89 -4.31 10.59
N LEU A 110 -8.28 -3.21 11.04
CA LEU A 110 -6.82 -3.07 11.12
C LEU A 110 -6.18 -4.16 11.98
N ALA A 111 -6.77 -4.46 13.14
CA ALA A 111 -6.28 -5.51 14.03
C ALA A 111 -6.34 -6.89 13.36
N ARG A 112 -7.43 -7.22 12.65
CA ARG A 112 -7.59 -8.52 11.99
C ARG A 112 -6.76 -8.66 10.71
N PHE A 113 -6.51 -7.57 9.98
CA PHE A 113 -5.63 -7.60 8.81
C PHE A 113 -4.14 -7.63 9.18
N CYS A 114 -3.79 -7.27 10.42
CA CYS A 114 -2.42 -7.35 10.90
C CYS A 114 -1.89 -8.80 10.79
N GLY A 115 -0.79 -8.98 10.05
CA GLY A 115 -0.19 -10.30 9.80
C GLY A 115 -0.79 -11.08 8.62
N LEU A 116 -1.92 -10.65 8.06
CA LEU A 116 -2.51 -11.23 6.84
C LEU A 116 -2.05 -10.53 5.57
N VAL A 117 -1.72 -9.23 5.68
CA VAL A 117 -1.17 -8.45 4.57
C VAL A 117 0.31 -8.82 4.36
N ARG A 118 0.63 -9.34 3.18
CA ARG A 118 1.99 -9.69 2.76
C ARG A 118 2.56 -8.60 1.88
N CYS A 119 3.85 -8.31 2.05
CA CYS A 119 4.61 -7.49 1.11
C CYS A 119 5.18 -8.41 0.03
N VAL A 120 4.59 -8.39 -1.17
CA VAL A 120 5.01 -9.19 -2.32
C VAL A 120 5.89 -8.30 -3.20
N ALA A 121 7.21 -8.51 -3.15
CA ALA A 121 8.24 -7.76 -3.86
C ALA A 121 8.20 -6.23 -3.64
N TYR A 122 7.23 -5.56 -4.26
CA TYR A 122 7.09 -4.11 -4.33
C TYR A 122 5.70 -3.59 -3.92
N GLY A 123 4.78 -4.46 -3.46
CA GLY A 123 3.42 -4.06 -3.10
C GLY A 123 2.83 -4.87 -1.94
N ALA A 124 1.78 -4.33 -1.32
CA ALA A 124 1.02 -5.04 -0.30
C ALA A 124 -0.14 -5.81 -0.95
N ALA A 125 -0.35 -7.05 -0.52
CA ALA A 125 -1.44 -7.90 -0.97
C ALA A 125 -2.04 -8.68 0.20
N VAL A 126 -3.34 -8.97 0.14
CA VAL A 126 -4.08 -9.86 1.03
C VAL A 126 -4.74 -10.95 0.20
N GLU A 127 -4.74 -12.19 0.68
CA GLU A 127 -5.47 -13.28 0.01
C GLU A 127 -6.97 -13.02 0.03
N ARG A 128 -7.68 -13.31 -1.06
CA ARG A 128 -9.13 -13.07 -1.16
C ARG A 128 -9.92 -13.79 -0.06
N GLY A 129 -9.63 -15.06 0.21
CA GLY A 129 -10.33 -15.82 1.26
C GLY A 129 -10.16 -15.21 2.65
N ALA A 130 -8.95 -14.76 2.97
CA ALA A 130 -8.64 -14.07 4.22
C ALA A 130 -9.38 -12.72 4.31
N PHE A 131 -9.44 -11.97 3.21
CA PHE A 131 -10.20 -10.73 3.12
C PHE A 131 -11.69 -10.93 3.40
N GLU A 132 -12.34 -11.89 2.75
CA GLU A 132 -13.76 -12.18 2.97
C GLU A 132 -14.02 -12.61 4.41
N SER A 133 -13.17 -13.47 4.96
CA SER A 133 -13.27 -13.92 6.35
C SER A 133 -13.19 -12.76 7.35
N VAL A 134 -12.29 -11.80 7.14
CA VAL A 134 -12.17 -10.61 7.99
C VAL A 134 -13.37 -9.68 7.80
N ALA A 135 -13.79 -9.43 6.56
CA ALA A 135 -14.92 -8.56 6.26
C ALA A 135 -16.19 -9.07 6.95
N VAL A 136 -16.55 -10.34 6.75
CA VAL A 136 -17.71 -10.95 7.41
C VAL A 136 -17.53 -10.99 8.93
N GLY A 137 -16.32 -11.27 9.43
CA GLY A 137 -16.05 -11.36 10.86
C GLY A 137 -16.17 -10.03 11.61
N VAL A 138 -16.02 -8.88 10.94
CA VAL A 138 -16.10 -7.54 11.57
C VAL A 138 -17.40 -6.82 11.22
N LEU A 139 -17.83 -6.93 9.96
CA LEU A 139 -18.97 -6.19 9.40
C LEU A 139 -20.22 -7.05 9.27
N GLY A 140 -20.15 -8.36 9.50
CA GLY A 140 -21.26 -9.26 9.24
C GLY A 140 -21.52 -9.44 7.73
N PRO A 141 -22.66 -10.03 7.33
CA PRO A 141 -23.00 -10.16 5.92
C PRO A 141 -23.18 -8.78 5.27
N ALA A 142 -22.83 -8.69 3.98
CA ALA A 142 -23.08 -7.49 3.20
C ALA A 142 -24.58 -7.17 3.14
N GLU A 143 -24.92 -5.89 3.23
CA GLU A 143 -26.28 -5.41 2.99
C GLU A 143 -26.51 -5.50 1.47
N LEU A 144 -27.23 -6.54 1.03
CA LEU A 144 -27.73 -6.62 -0.34
C LEU A 144 -28.86 -5.59 -0.44
N ASP A 145 -28.62 -4.52 -1.21
CA ASP A 145 -29.71 -3.70 -1.76
C ASP A 145 -30.59 -4.52 -2.71
#